data_AF-A0A7C0VQY2-F1
#
_entry.id   AF-A0A7C0VQY2-F1
#
_cell.length_a   1.000
_cell.length_b   1.000
_cell.length_c   1.000
_cell.angle_alpha   90.00
_cell.angle_beta   90.00
_cell.angle_gamma   90.00
#
_symmetry.space_group_name_H-M   'P 1'
#
loop_
_entity.id
_entity.type
_entity.pdbx_description
1 polymer ?
#
loop_
_entity_poly.entity_id
_entity_poly.type
_entity_poly.pdbx_seq_one_letter_code
_entity_poly.pdbx_strand_id
1 'polypeptide(L)'
;MTRTPNLDYNTLGLKAGLEIHQQLNTEHKLFCRCPTLLRDTDDSDYEFYRYLRPTQSEMGETDRAALEEAKVIRKFRYKAYPSTCLVENDEEPPRELNEEAIDTTLMIARLLNMQPVDELYTMRKIVIDGSNTAGFQRTSLAATDGYLETSEGRVGVDVLCLEEDAAQRVGEEGDTVVFSLDRLGIPLVEIGTAPDIVSPAHARETAEQIGMILRSTGAVKRGIGTIRQDVNISIAEGARVEIKGVQELDLIETIVVYEALRQVRLLEIREELKKRGATVGETMDVTHIFESTESAVIKRAITKGCVLALHLRGFGGLVGAEIQPDRRLGSELSDRAKKAGVGGIFHTDELPAYGVTDAEVGALRDFVGAEAEDCVAIVADLRDRAADAIEAVSERAEQALIGIPEETRKMLPDGVSAYLRPLPGAARMYPETDVPPVPVSGRIDGIPIPELLSDKKDRYVREYDLSEDLAQKIVYSRYLTVFDEVMGSVSVDAALVVRTLTATLTELRKDGVMIGEFSDRHFLELFSLVADNTVAKEGIIDILRVLADQPDHPVAAVAESIGIVSVDETEIADMIAMIVVARSDFVRERGMDAVGPLMGVAMQNLRGKADGKLISRILTEKIREELA
;
A
#
# COMPACT_ATOMS: atom_id res chain seq x y z
N MET A 1 6.58 -21.70 8.29
CA MET A 1 6.25 -22.04 6.90
C MET A 1 5.21 -23.15 6.91
N THR A 2 3.97 -22.79 7.26
CA THR A 2 2.78 -23.61 7.04
C THR A 2 2.67 -23.82 5.53
N ARG A 3 2.58 -25.08 5.08
CA ARG A 3 2.41 -25.39 3.66
C ARG A 3 1.16 -24.67 3.15
N THR A 4 1.30 -23.89 2.10
CA THR A 4 0.17 -23.36 1.33
C THR A 4 -0.79 -24.52 1.03
N PRO A 5 -2.05 -24.47 1.47
CA PRO A 5 -2.98 -25.57 1.22
C PRO A 5 -3.12 -25.77 -0.29
N ASN A 6 -3.01 -27.02 -0.74
CA ASN A 6 -3.12 -27.37 -2.15
C ASN A 6 -4.60 -27.37 -2.57
N LEU A 7 -5.16 -26.19 -2.81
CA LEU A 7 -6.52 -25.99 -3.30
C LEU A 7 -6.52 -25.99 -4.83
N ASP A 8 -7.47 -26.72 -5.43
CA ASP A 8 -7.72 -26.65 -6.87
C ASP A 8 -8.73 -25.53 -7.16
N TYR A 9 -8.22 -24.34 -7.48
CA TYR A 9 -9.03 -23.14 -7.71
C TYR A 9 -10.00 -23.25 -8.88
N ASN A 10 -9.68 -24.08 -9.89
CA ASN A 10 -10.58 -24.31 -11.02
C ASN A 10 -11.81 -25.10 -10.58
N THR A 11 -11.61 -26.17 -9.81
CA THR A 11 -12.71 -26.99 -9.27
C THR A 11 -13.53 -26.21 -8.23
N LEU A 12 -12.89 -25.35 -7.43
CA LEU A 12 -13.58 -24.45 -6.51
C LEU A 12 -14.41 -23.36 -7.22
N GLY A 13 -14.14 -23.10 -8.50
CA GLY A 13 -14.72 -21.99 -9.24
C GLY A 13 -14.32 -20.64 -8.62
N LEU A 14 -13.04 -20.48 -8.26
CA LEU A 14 -12.52 -19.23 -7.72
C LEU A 14 -12.72 -18.10 -8.73
N LYS A 15 -13.28 -17.01 -8.26
CA LYS A 15 -13.43 -15.75 -8.99
C LYS A 15 -12.99 -14.60 -8.11
N ALA A 16 -12.06 -13.80 -8.61
CA ALA A 16 -11.58 -12.61 -7.94
C ALA A 16 -11.63 -11.37 -8.86
N GLY A 17 -11.70 -10.20 -8.24
CA GLY A 17 -11.59 -8.91 -8.88
C GLY A 17 -10.78 -7.96 -8.01
N LEU A 18 -10.12 -6.98 -8.63
CA LEU A 18 -9.31 -5.98 -7.97
C LEU A 18 -9.99 -4.61 -8.09
N GLU A 19 -9.94 -3.86 -7.00
CA GLU A 19 -10.27 -2.44 -6.99
C GLU A 19 -9.02 -1.68 -6.55
N ILE A 20 -8.44 -0.90 -7.47
CA ILE A 20 -7.17 -0.21 -7.28
C ILE A 20 -7.40 1.29 -7.24
N HIS A 21 -6.99 1.90 -6.14
CA HIS A 21 -7.05 3.33 -5.88
C HIS A 21 -5.64 3.91 -6.00
N GLN A 22 -5.40 4.81 -6.95
CA GLN A 22 -4.08 5.39 -7.19
C GLN A 22 -4.15 6.92 -7.20
N GLN A 23 -3.40 7.56 -6.30
CA GLN A 23 -3.24 9.02 -6.32
C GLN A 23 -2.48 9.48 -7.56
N LEU A 24 -2.98 10.55 -8.19
CA LEU A 24 -2.31 11.24 -9.28
C LEU A 24 -1.34 12.30 -8.73
N ASN A 25 -0.25 12.55 -9.44
CA ASN A 25 0.77 13.51 -9.07
C ASN A 25 0.58 14.85 -9.79
N THR A 26 -0.58 15.45 -9.58
CA THR A 26 -0.96 16.74 -10.15
C THR A 26 -0.41 17.92 -9.34
N GLU A 27 -0.29 19.08 -9.96
CA GLU A 27 0.11 20.32 -9.27
C GLU A 27 -0.89 20.70 -8.18
N HIS A 28 -2.18 20.56 -8.48
CA HIS A 28 -3.29 20.95 -7.60
C HIS A 28 -4.26 19.80 -7.32
N LYS A 29 -5.03 19.94 -6.24
CA LYS A 29 -6.13 19.05 -5.86
C LYS A 29 -7.24 19.04 -6.92
N LEU A 30 -8.15 18.07 -6.81
CA LEU A 30 -9.13 17.76 -7.86
C LEU A 30 -10.18 18.86 -8.05
N PHE A 31 -10.62 19.47 -6.96
CA PHE A 31 -11.69 20.48 -6.94
C PHE A 31 -11.27 21.80 -6.27
N CYS A 32 -9.97 22.02 -6.07
CA CYS A 32 -9.43 23.28 -5.55
C CYS A 32 -7.98 23.49 -6.01
N ARG A 33 -7.43 24.68 -5.75
CA ARG A 33 -6.07 25.06 -6.19
C ARG A 33 -4.98 24.78 -5.15
N CYS A 34 -5.32 24.02 -4.12
CA CYS A 34 -4.35 23.64 -3.10
C CYS A 34 -3.35 22.62 -3.66
N PRO A 35 -2.08 22.65 -3.22
CA PRO A 35 -1.08 21.69 -3.66
C PRO A 35 -1.37 20.27 -3.15
N THR A 36 -0.87 19.25 -3.85
CA THR A 36 -1.02 17.83 -3.49
C THR A 36 0.11 17.33 -2.57
N LEU A 37 0.48 18.14 -1.57
CA LEU A 37 1.59 17.88 -0.64
C LEU A 37 1.05 17.44 0.72
N LEU A 38 1.60 16.33 1.24
CA LEU A 38 1.37 15.92 2.63
C LEU A 38 2.20 16.80 3.58
N ARG A 39 1.68 17.05 4.78
CA ARG A 39 2.25 17.92 5.81
C ARG A 39 2.51 17.13 7.09
N ASP A 40 3.48 17.60 7.88
CA ASP A 40 3.58 17.12 9.24
C ASP A 40 2.37 17.62 10.02
N THR A 41 1.77 16.76 10.84
CA THR A 41 0.61 17.13 11.64
C THR A 41 0.90 18.20 12.68
N ASP A 42 2.17 18.41 13.01
CA ASP A 42 2.64 19.48 13.90
C ASP A 42 2.69 20.84 13.20
N ASP A 43 2.69 20.89 11.86
CA ASP A 43 2.62 22.12 11.06
C ASP A 43 1.19 22.70 10.99
N SER A 44 0.20 22.02 11.58
CA SER A 44 -1.18 22.48 11.59
C SER A 44 -1.31 23.77 12.42
N ASP A 45 -1.81 24.82 11.79
CA ASP A 45 -2.02 26.13 12.42
C ASP A 45 -3.50 26.43 12.71
N TYR A 46 -4.40 25.58 12.21
CA TYR A 46 -5.84 25.70 12.38
C TYR A 46 -6.50 24.33 12.59
N GLU A 47 -7.47 24.27 13.50
CA GLU A 47 -8.29 23.08 13.73
C GLU A 47 -9.76 23.45 13.91
N PHE A 48 -10.65 22.56 13.47
CA PHE A 48 -12.10 22.71 13.66
C PHE A 48 -12.79 21.36 13.90
N TYR A 49 -14.05 21.40 14.32
CA TYR A 49 -14.81 20.21 14.69
C TYR A 49 -16.12 20.09 13.91
N ARG A 50 -16.49 18.87 13.51
CA ARG A 50 -17.79 18.58 12.89
C ARG A 50 -18.42 17.32 13.45
N TYR A 51 -19.73 17.21 13.22
CA TYR A 51 -20.53 16.02 13.44
C TYR A 51 -21.24 15.70 12.14
N LEU A 52 -20.96 14.53 11.56
CA LEU A 52 -21.69 14.07 10.39
C LEU A 52 -22.99 13.41 10.84
N ARG A 53 -24.05 13.58 10.04
CA ARG A 53 -25.36 12.99 10.31
C ARG A 53 -25.75 12.08 9.15
N PRO A 54 -26.23 10.85 9.42
CA PRO A 54 -26.78 10.03 8.37
C PRO A 54 -28.00 10.74 7.77
N THR A 55 -28.06 10.76 6.45
CA THR A 55 -29.19 11.27 5.68
C THR A 55 -29.79 10.10 4.91
N GLN A 56 -31.12 10.12 4.71
CA GLN A 56 -31.78 9.16 3.83
C GLN A 56 -31.38 9.47 2.39
N SER A 57 -31.28 8.44 1.53
CA SER A 57 -31.15 8.68 0.10
C SER A 57 -32.37 9.47 -0.41
N GLU A 58 -32.28 10.05 -1.60
CA GLU A 58 -33.43 10.73 -2.24
C GLU A 58 -34.64 9.80 -2.39
N MET A 59 -34.40 8.49 -2.44
CA MET A 59 -35.42 7.43 -2.52
C MET A 59 -35.94 6.97 -1.15
N GLY A 60 -35.46 7.56 -0.05
CA GLY A 60 -35.82 7.19 1.32
C GLY A 60 -35.15 5.90 1.82
N GLU A 61 -34.22 5.34 1.05
CA GLU A 61 -33.51 4.10 1.38
C GLU A 61 -32.31 4.40 2.29
N THR A 62 -32.08 3.53 3.28
CA THR A 62 -30.95 3.61 4.21
C THR A 62 -30.02 2.42 4.00
N ASP A 63 -28.73 2.72 3.76
CA ASP A 63 -27.72 1.68 3.59
C ASP A 63 -27.38 1.03 4.94
N ARG A 64 -27.40 -0.32 4.98
CA ARG A 64 -27.19 -1.11 6.20
C ARG A 64 -25.82 -0.88 6.84
N ALA A 65 -24.77 -0.77 6.03
CA ALA A 65 -23.42 -0.51 6.54
C ALA A 65 -23.27 0.93 7.05
N ALA A 66 -23.93 1.90 6.41
CA ALA A 66 -23.99 3.28 6.90
C ALA A 66 -24.77 3.37 8.24
N LEU A 67 -25.86 2.62 8.40
CA LEU A 67 -26.59 2.54 9.67
C LEU A 67 -25.73 1.94 10.78
N GLU A 68 -24.98 0.87 10.49
CA GLU A 68 -24.07 0.23 11.45
C GLU A 68 -22.94 1.19 11.88
N GLU A 69 -22.42 2.01 10.97
CA GLU A 69 -21.42 3.05 11.27
C GLU A 69 -22.02 4.23 12.05
N ALA A 70 -23.27 4.60 11.75
CA ALA A 70 -23.96 5.71 12.39
C ALA A 70 -24.48 5.42 13.80
N LYS A 71 -24.50 4.15 14.25
CA LYS A 71 -24.86 3.79 15.64
C LYS A 71 -23.97 4.48 16.68
N VAL A 72 -22.78 4.96 16.28
CA VAL A 72 -21.88 5.74 17.12
C VAL A 72 -21.73 7.14 16.52
N ILE A 73 -22.43 8.15 17.07
CA ILE A 73 -22.19 9.55 16.70
C ILE A 73 -20.79 9.94 17.18
N ARG A 74 -19.87 10.13 16.25
CA ARG A 74 -18.48 10.53 16.54
C ARG A 74 -18.29 12.03 16.33
N LYS A 75 -17.47 12.62 17.18
CA LYS A 75 -16.95 13.98 16.96
C LYS A 75 -15.75 13.87 16.03
N PHE A 76 -15.68 14.68 14.99
CA PHE A 76 -14.52 14.73 14.10
C PHE A 76 -13.75 16.01 14.33
N ARG A 77 -12.43 15.91 14.55
CA ARG A 77 -11.50 17.05 14.62
C ARG A 77 -10.65 17.05 13.35
N TYR A 78 -10.64 18.15 12.61
CA TYR A 78 -9.87 18.31 11.39
C TYR A 78 -8.72 19.28 11.61
N LYS A 79 -7.51 18.83 11.29
CA LYS A 79 -6.28 19.62 11.22
C LYS A 79 -6.12 20.20 9.82
N ALA A 80 -5.96 21.51 9.77
CA ALA A 80 -5.80 22.30 8.56
C ALA A 80 -4.47 23.05 8.58
N TYR A 81 -4.08 23.56 7.41
CA TYR A 81 -2.75 24.14 7.16
C TYR A 81 -2.87 25.40 6.30
N PRO A 82 -1.83 26.24 6.20
CA PRO A 82 -1.79 27.35 5.25
C PRO A 82 -1.99 26.92 3.79
N SER A 83 -1.68 25.67 3.47
CA SER A 83 -1.87 25.09 2.13
C SER A 83 -3.24 24.43 1.90
N THR A 84 -4.15 24.49 2.87
CA THR A 84 -5.56 24.05 2.73
C THR A 84 -6.48 25.26 2.55
N CYS A 85 -7.66 25.06 1.97
CA CYS A 85 -8.61 26.13 1.67
C CYS A 85 -10.04 25.82 2.17
N LEU A 86 -10.95 26.75 1.90
CA LEU A 86 -12.35 26.66 2.32
C LEU A 86 -13.09 25.49 1.66
N VAL A 87 -12.66 25.02 0.48
CA VAL A 87 -13.25 23.84 -0.17
C VAL A 87 -13.01 22.57 0.65
N GLU A 88 -11.77 22.35 1.11
CA GLU A 88 -11.44 21.20 1.97
C GLU A 88 -12.13 21.30 3.33
N ASN A 89 -12.38 22.52 3.82
CA ASN A 89 -13.09 22.74 5.07
C ASN A 89 -14.61 22.56 4.96
N ASP A 90 -15.15 22.39 3.74
CA ASP A 90 -16.59 22.43 3.44
C ASP A 90 -17.24 23.77 3.84
N GLU A 91 -16.59 24.87 3.44
CA GLU A 91 -17.00 26.27 3.66
C GLU A 91 -17.05 27.10 2.35
N GLU A 92 -16.64 26.52 1.22
CA GLU A 92 -16.75 27.09 -0.13
C GLU A 92 -17.14 25.97 -1.11
N PRO A 93 -18.01 26.22 -2.10
CA PRO A 93 -18.30 25.25 -3.16
C PRO A 93 -17.03 24.80 -3.90
N PRO A 94 -16.97 23.54 -4.37
CA PRO A 94 -15.87 23.05 -5.19
C PRO A 94 -15.67 23.89 -6.46
N ARG A 95 -14.43 23.93 -6.95
CA ARG A 95 -14.08 24.50 -8.27
C ARG A 95 -14.34 23.48 -9.37
N GLU A 96 -14.10 23.89 -10.62
CA GLU A 96 -14.10 22.97 -11.76
C GLU A 96 -13.08 21.83 -11.58
N LEU A 97 -13.34 20.70 -12.24
CA LEU A 97 -12.45 19.54 -12.26
C LEU A 97 -11.05 19.93 -12.75
N ASN A 98 -10.04 19.38 -12.10
CA ASN A 98 -8.64 19.58 -12.49
C ASN A 98 -8.34 18.97 -13.88
N GLU A 99 -7.95 19.82 -14.82
CA GLU A 99 -7.65 19.46 -16.21
C GLU A 99 -6.50 18.45 -16.35
N GLU A 100 -5.45 18.57 -15.54
CA GLU A 100 -4.30 17.64 -15.52
C GLU A 100 -4.74 16.25 -15.03
N ALA A 101 -5.63 16.20 -14.05
CA ALA A 101 -6.20 14.95 -13.55
C ALA A 101 -7.08 14.27 -14.60
N ILE A 102 -7.86 15.04 -15.37
CA ILE A 102 -8.66 14.53 -16.49
C ILE A 102 -7.76 13.91 -17.55
N ASP A 103 -6.74 14.64 -18.01
CA ASP A 103 -5.82 14.16 -19.06
C ASP A 103 -5.09 12.89 -18.63
N THR A 104 -4.64 12.85 -17.38
CA THR A 104 -3.99 11.66 -16.81
C THR A 104 -4.96 10.48 -16.72
N THR A 105 -6.21 10.72 -16.34
CA THR A 105 -7.25 9.66 -16.28
C THR A 105 -7.55 9.11 -17.66
N LEU A 106 -7.69 9.98 -18.68
CA LEU A 106 -7.89 9.55 -20.07
C LEU A 106 -6.68 8.80 -20.63
N MET A 107 -5.45 9.17 -20.24
CA MET A 107 -4.23 8.43 -20.57
C MET A 107 -4.30 7.00 -20.02
N ILE A 108 -4.71 6.85 -18.76
CA ILE A 108 -4.89 5.54 -18.12
C ILE A 108 -5.97 4.74 -18.85
N ALA A 109 -7.10 5.37 -19.20
CA ALA A 109 -8.16 4.72 -19.99
C ALA A 109 -7.63 4.15 -21.31
N ARG A 110 -6.80 4.91 -22.05
CA ARG A 110 -6.17 4.43 -23.29
C ARG A 110 -5.24 3.25 -23.05
N LEU A 111 -4.42 3.31 -22.00
CA LEU A 111 -3.48 2.24 -21.66
C LEU A 111 -4.19 0.95 -21.25
N LEU A 112 -5.38 1.05 -20.67
CA LEU A 112 -6.23 -0.07 -20.27
C LEU A 112 -7.23 -0.49 -21.36
N ASN A 113 -7.10 0.04 -22.58
CA ASN A 113 -7.99 -0.23 -23.72
C ASN A 113 -9.48 0.06 -23.43
N MET A 114 -9.77 1.03 -22.58
CA MET A 114 -11.13 1.37 -22.14
C MET A 114 -11.84 2.30 -23.12
N GLN A 115 -13.17 2.28 -23.08
CA GLN A 115 -14.05 3.24 -23.75
C GLN A 115 -14.34 4.40 -22.80
N PRO A 116 -13.90 5.64 -23.09
CA PRO A 116 -14.24 6.79 -22.26
C PRO A 116 -15.73 7.13 -22.38
N VAL A 117 -16.28 7.74 -21.33
CA VAL A 117 -17.59 8.40 -21.42
C VAL A 117 -17.50 9.64 -22.31
N ASP A 118 -18.63 10.14 -22.80
CA ASP A 118 -18.65 11.39 -23.58
C ASP A 118 -18.43 12.64 -22.70
N GLU A 119 -18.99 12.63 -21.49
CA GLU A 119 -18.94 13.70 -20.51
C GLU A 119 -18.72 13.13 -19.10
N LEU A 120 -17.83 13.76 -18.34
CA LEU A 120 -17.63 13.47 -16.92
C LEU A 120 -18.72 14.17 -16.11
N TYR A 121 -19.52 13.37 -15.39
CA TYR A 121 -20.46 13.85 -14.38
C TYR A 121 -19.94 13.53 -12.99
N THR A 122 -19.77 14.56 -12.16
CA THR A 122 -19.38 14.37 -10.77
C THR A 122 -20.59 13.98 -9.92
N MET A 123 -20.38 12.98 -9.08
CA MET A 123 -21.37 12.42 -8.17
C MET A 123 -20.83 12.46 -6.74
N ARG A 124 -21.71 12.43 -5.75
CA ARG A 124 -21.43 12.40 -4.32
C ARG A 124 -21.69 10.99 -3.79
N LYS A 125 -20.62 10.29 -3.42
CA LYS A 125 -20.63 9.00 -2.73
C LYS A 125 -20.71 9.26 -1.23
N ILE A 126 -21.80 8.86 -0.56
CA ILE A 126 -21.97 9.13 0.88
C ILE A 126 -20.87 8.43 1.70
N VAL A 127 -20.13 9.20 2.51
CA VAL A 127 -19.03 8.76 3.37
C VAL A 127 -19.17 9.45 4.74
N ILE A 128 -19.66 8.72 5.74
CA ILE A 128 -20.01 9.28 7.06
C ILE A 128 -18.99 8.93 8.16
N ASP A 129 -17.85 8.35 7.81
CA ASP A 129 -16.80 7.94 8.76
C ASP A 129 -15.90 9.10 9.24
N GLY A 130 -16.15 10.31 8.72
CA GLY A 130 -15.39 11.52 9.02
C GLY A 130 -14.17 11.75 8.14
N SER A 131 -13.89 10.87 7.18
CA SER A 131 -12.74 11.04 6.29
C SER A 131 -12.98 12.09 5.18
N ASN A 132 -14.24 12.45 4.90
CA ASN A 132 -14.61 13.58 4.05
C ASN A 132 -15.37 14.62 4.88
N THR A 133 -14.91 15.88 4.85
CA THR A 133 -15.49 16.99 5.64
C THR A 133 -16.94 17.29 5.31
N ALA A 134 -17.33 17.07 4.05
CA ALA A 134 -18.68 17.25 3.53
C ALA A 134 -19.61 16.04 3.79
N GLY A 135 -19.09 14.92 4.30
CA GLY A 135 -19.85 13.68 4.50
C GLY A 135 -20.11 12.88 3.21
N PHE A 136 -19.43 13.24 2.12
CA PHE A 136 -19.42 12.50 0.86
C PHE A 136 -18.08 12.71 0.15
N GLN A 137 -17.72 11.74 -0.69
CA GLN A 137 -16.59 11.79 -1.62
C GLN A 137 -17.13 12.15 -3.01
N ARG A 138 -16.46 13.07 -3.72
CA ARG A 138 -16.81 13.37 -5.11
C ARG A 138 -16.10 12.41 -6.05
N THR A 139 -16.87 11.76 -6.93
CA THR A 139 -16.40 10.72 -7.85
C THR A 139 -17.07 10.91 -9.21
N SER A 140 -16.30 10.81 -10.30
CA SER A 140 -16.79 10.91 -11.68
C SER A 140 -16.40 9.64 -12.45
N LEU A 141 -17.36 9.00 -13.12
CA LEU A 141 -17.08 7.90 -14.02
C LEU A 141 -16.35 8.44 -15.26
N ALA A 142 -15.20 7.86 -15.60
CA ALA A 142 -14.36 8.31 -16.71
C ALA A 142 -14.33 7.36 -17.90
N ALA A 143 -14.29 6.05 -17.66
CA ALA A 143 -14.28 5.05 -18.73
C ALA A 143 -14.83 3.70 -18.26
N THR A 144 -15.28 2.87 -19.20
CA THR A 144 -15.76 1.50 -18.99
C THR A 144 -15.17 0.54 -20.03
N ASP A 145 -15.47 -0.75 -19.90
CA ASP A 145 -15.26 -1.76 -20.95
C ASP A 145 -13.81 -1.88 -21.47
N GLY A 146 -12.84 -1.83 -20.57
CA GLY A 146 -11.43 -2.10 -20.87
C GLY A 146 -11.03 -3.55 -20.66
N TYR A 147 -9.74 -3.81 -20.88
CA TYR A 147 -9.16 -5.11 -20.60
C TYR A 147 -7.63 -5.09 -20.50
N LEU A 148 -7.11 -6.13 -19.87
CA LEU A 148 -5.70 -6.47 -19.76
C LEU A 148 -5.47 -7.90 -20.26
N GLU A 149 -4.31 -8.14 -20.85
CA GLU A 149 -3.89 -9.48 -21.28
C GLU A 149 -2.92 -10.06 -20.25
N THR A 150 -3.29 -11.18 -19.63
CA THR A 150 -2.47 -11.88 -18.63
C THR A 150 -2.07 -13.27 -19.13
N SER A 151 -1.17 -13.93 -18.41
CA SER A 151 -0.75 -15.30 -18.70
C SER A 151 -1.88 -16.33 -18.59
N GLU A 152 -2.93 -16.04 -17.82
CA GLU A 152 -4.09 -16.91 -17.59
C GLU A 152 -5.34 -16.49 -18.37
N GLY A 153 -5.25 -15.41 -19.17
CA GLY A 153 -6.32 -14.97 -20.07
C GLY A 153 -6.57 -13.47 -19.99
N ARG A 154 -7.64 -13.02 -20.65
CA ARG A 154 -8.04 -11.62 -20.59
C ARG A 154 -8.77 -11.34 -19.29
N VAL A 155 -8.40 -10.25 -18.62
CA VAL A 155 -9.14 -9.69 -17.47
C VAL A 155 -9.84 -8.41 -17.91
N GLY A 156 -11.17 -8.36 -17.79
CA GLY A 156 -11.93 -7.13 -18.04
C GLY A 156 -11.62 -6.02 -17.03
N VAL A 157 -11.69 -4.77 -17.47
CA VAL A 157 -11.65 -3.59 -16.61
C VAL A 157 -12.98 -2.86 -16.76
N ASP A 158 -13.88 -3.07 -15.80
CA ASP A 158 -15.28 -2.64 -15.90
C ASP A 158 -15.42 -1.13 -15.71
N VAL A 159 -14.62 -0.55 -14.82
CA VAL A 159 -14.79 0.84 -14.40
C VAL A 159 -13.47 1.54 -14.13
N LEU A 160 -13.39 2.79 -14.58
CA LEU A 160 -12.37 3.76 -14.21
C LEU A 160 -13.07 5.04 -13.77
N CYS A 161 -12.86 5.43 -12.52
CA CYS A 161 -13.40 6.65 -11.95
C CYS A 161 -12.26 7.63 -11.61
N LEU A 162 -12.55 8.93 -11.67
CA LEU A 162 -11.73 10.01 -11.13
C LEU A 162 -12.42 10.58 -9.89
N GLU A 163 -11.75 10.55 -8.75
CA GLU A 163 -12.30 10.94 -7.46
C GLU A 163 -11.30 11.68 -6.57
N GLU A 164 -11.81 12.30 -5.51
CA GLU A 164 -10.99 12.90 -4.46
C GLU A 164 -10.56 11.85 -3.42
N ASP A 165 -9.29 11.83 -3.03
CA ASP A 165 -8.86 11.02 -1.89
C ASP A 165 -9.37 11.62 -0.57
N ALA A 166 -9.55 10.76 0.43
CA ALA A 166 -10.09 11.12 1.73
C ALA A 166 -9.01 11.68 2.68
N ALA A 167 -9.41 12.42 3.71
CA ALA A 167 -8.53 12.94 4.76
C ALA A 167 -7.78 11.80 5.46
N GLN A 168 -6.56 12.08 5.94
CA GLN A 168 -5.76 11.09 6.65
C GLN A 168 -6.19 11.03 8.11
N ARG A 169 -6.54 9.86 8.62
CA ARG A 169 -6.75 9.66 10.06
C ARG A 169 -5.40 9.73 10.78
N VAL A 170 -5.25 10.64 11.73
CA VAL A 170 -4.00 10.90 12.46
C VAL A 170 -4.09 10.60 13.95
N GLY A 171 -5.29 10.35 14.48
CA GLY A 171 -5.45 9.98 15.88
C GLY A 171 -6.90 9.70 16.30
N GLU A 172 -7.06 9.34 17.56
CA GLU A 172 -8.34 9.20 18.25
C GLU A 172 -8.16 9.58 19.72
N GLU A 173 -9.07 10.41 20.24
CA GLU A 173 -9.09 10.92 21.61
C GLU A 173 -10.50 10.76 22.19
N GLY A 174 -10.71 9.71 22.99
CA GLY A 174 -12.04 9.35 23.47
C GLY A 174 -12.99 9.06 22.30
N ASP A 175 -14.11 9.78 22.23
CA ASP A 175 -15.09 9.68 21.13
C ASP A 175 -14.78 10.62 19.95
N THR A 176 -13.59 11.24 19.94
CA THR A 176 -13.16 12.16 18.87
C THR A 176 -12.15 11.48 17.95
N VAL A 177 -12.44 11.41 16.66
CA VAL A 177 -11.48 10.97 15.64
C VAL A 177 -10.81 12.20 15.02
N VAL A 178 -9.49 12.14 14.85
CA VAL A 178 -8.69 13.26 14.36
C VAL A 178 -8.22 12.97 12.94
N PHE A 179 -8.47 13.91 12.04
CA PHE A 179 -8.12 13.83 10.62
C PHE A 179 -7.23 15.01 10.20
N SER A 180 -6.35 14.78 9.23
CA SER A 180 -5.53 15.79 8.55
C SER A 180 -6.06 16.03 7.13
N LEU A 181 -6.24 17.31 6.78
CA LEU A 181 -6.85 17.73 5.51
C LEU A 181 -5.87 17.88 4.34
N ASP A 182 -4.57 17.83 4.59
CA ASP A 182 -3.52 17.86 3.57
C ASP A 182 -3.73 16.82 2.45
N ARG A 183 -4.24 15.62 2.78
CA ARG A 183 -4.58 14.57 1.82
C ARG A 183 -5.93 14.72 1.13
N LEU A 184 -6.93 15.30 1.82
CA LEU A 184 -8.30 15.40 1.31
C LEU A 184 -8.32 16.15 -0.03
N GLY A 185 -8.90 15.57 -1.07
CA GLY A 185 -9.03 16.23 -2.37
C GLY A 185 -7.86 16.00 -3.34
N ILE A 186 -6.80 15.28 -2.96
CA ILE A 186 -5.79 14.83 -3.94
C ILE A 186 -6.49 13.99 -5.02
N PRO A 187 -6.25 14.23 -6.32
CA PRO A 187 -6.91 13.45 -7.36
C PRO A 187 -6.48 11.99 -7.28
N LEU A 188 -7.45 11.10 -7.45
CA LEU A 188 -7.28 9.66 -7.33
C LEU A 188 -8.07 8.99 -8.44
N VAL A 189 -7.49 7.96 -9.04
CA VAL A 189 -8.24 7.07 -9.93
C VAL A 189 -8.62 5.79 -9.20
N GLU A 190 -9.85 5.36 -9.37
CA GLU A 190 -10.35 4.05 -8.94
C GLU A 190 -10.53 3.18 -10.19
N ILE A 191 -9.82 2.05 -10.24
CA ILE A 191 -9.90 1.06 -11.31
C ILE A 191 -10.52 -0.21 -10.74
N GLY A 192 -11.68 -0.62 -11.26
CA GLY A 192 -12.32 -1.88 -10.90
C GLY A 192 -12.22 -2.88 -12.04
N THR A 193 -11.64 -4.06 -11.76
CA THR A 193 -11.61 -5.17 -12.72
C THR A 193 -12.91 -5.97 -12.68
N ALA A 194 -13.23 -6.60 -13.81
CA ALA A 194 -14.20 -7.69 -13.85
C ALA A 194 -13.75 -8.84 -12.94
N PRO A 195 -14.67 -9.71 -12.47
CA PRO A 195 -14.35 -10.88 -11.66
C PRO A 195 -13.75 -12.03 -12.50
N ASP A 196 -12.81 -11.74 -13.40
CA ASP A 196 -12.24 -12.69 -14.35
C ASP A 196 -11.01 -13.44 -13.79
N ILE A 197 -10.46 -12.99 -12.67
CA ILE A 197 -9.27 -13.58 -12.07
C ILE A 197 -9.63 -14.94 -11.45
N VAL A 198 -8.90 -15.98 -11.83
CA VAL A 198 -9.22 -17.39 -11.48
C VAL A 198 -8.20 -18.07 -10.56
N SER A 199 -7.09 -17.42 -10.25
CA SER A 199 -6.05 -17.97 -9.38
C SER A 199 -5.38 -16.88 -8.53
N PRO A 200 -4.77 -17.23 -7.38
CA PRO A 200 -3.97 -16.28 -6.59
C PRO A 200 -2.81 -15.65 -7.37
N ALA A 201 -2.11 -16.44 -8.20
CA ALA A 201 -0.99 -15.96 -9.02
C ALA A 201 -1.47 -14.99 -10.10
N HIS A 202 -2.62 -15.28 -10.71
CA HIS A 202 -3.29 -14.41 -11.67
C HIS A 202 -3.70 -13.07 -11.02
N ALA A 203 -4.17 -13.09 -9.76
CA ALA A 203 -4.49 -11.86 -9.03
C ALA A 203 -3.27 -10.96 -8.86
N ARG A 204 -2.14 -11.55 -8.46
CA ARG A 204 -0.87 -10.83 -8.33
C ARG A 204 -0.37 -10.29 -9.67
N GLU A 205 -0.37 -11.11 -10.73
CA GLU A 205 0.04 -10.69 -12.07
C GLU A 205 -0.81 -9.50 -12.56
N THR A 206 -2.13 -9.58 -12.38
CA THR A 206 -3.06 -8.52 -12.79
C THR A 206 -2.76 -7.21 -12.05
N ALA A 207 -2.55 -7.27 -10.74
CA ALA A 207 -2.18 -6.11 -9.93
C ALA A 207 -0.81 -5.53 -10.31
N GLU A 208 0.18 -6.39 -10.58
CA GLU A 208 1.51 -6.01 -11.06
C GLU A 208 1.43 -5.26 -12.40
N GLN A 209 0.62 -5.76 -13.34
CA GLN A 209 0.42 -5.13 -14.65
C GLN A 209 -0.27 -3.77 -14.52
N ILE A 210 -1.36 -3.65 -13.75
CA ILE A 210 -2.03 -2.36 -13.53
C ILE A 210 -1.07 -1.37 -12.87
N GLY A 211 -0.32 -1.80 -11.84
CA GLY A 211 0.69 -0.98 -11.20
C GLY A 211 1.80 -0.52 -12.16
N MET A 212 2.23 -1.38 -13.09
CA MET A 212 3.20 -1.06 -14.13
C MET A 212 2.65 -0.02 -15.11
N ILE A 213 1.41 -0.19 -15.57
CA ILE A 213 0.72 0.77 -16.46
C ILE A 213 0.59 2.13 -15.80
N LEU A 214 0.08 2.16 -14.57
CA LEU A 214 -0.06 3.39 -13.78
C LEU A 214 1.27 4.12 -13.63
N ARG A 215 2.35 3.39 -13.30
CA ARG A 215 3.69 4.00 -13.17
C ARG A 215 4.28 4.48 -14.49
N SER A 216 3.90 3.85 -15.61
CA SER A 216 4.32 4.25 -16.96
C SER A 216 3.78 5.61 -17.37
N THR A 217 2.68 6.07 -16.78
CA THR A 217 2.15 7.43 -17.02
C THR A 217 3.13 8.54 -16.62
N GLY A 218 4.03 8.27 -15.66
CA GLY A 218 4.84 9.31 -15.03
C GLY A 218 4.07 10.33 -14.18
N ALA A 219 2.74 10.20 -14.11
CA ALA A 219 1.82 11.17 -13.52
C ALA A 219 1.08 10.62 -12.28
N VAL A 220 1.59 9.54 -11.68
CA VAL A 220 1.05 8.96 -10.44
C VAL A 220 2.00 9.21 -9.27
N LYS A 221 1.45 9.44 -8.08
CA LYS A 221 2.26 9.56 -6.86
C LYS A 221 2.91 8.23 -6.52
N ARG A 222 4.09 8.31 -5.89
CA ARG A 222 4.90 7.17 -5.46
C ARG A 222 5.17 7.29 -3.97
N GLY A 223 5.19 6.15 -3.28
CA GLY A 223 5.44 6.08 -1.85
C GLY A 223 4.33 5.33 -1.11
N ILE A 224 4.52 5.16 0.19
CA ILE A 224 3.56 4.46 1.05
C ILE A 224 2.24 5.24 1.07
N GLY A 225 1.12 4.52 0.94
CA GLY A 225 -0.23 5.11 1.00
C GLY A 225 -0.69 5.84 -0.26
N THR A 226 0.12 5.87 -1.33
CA THR A 226 -0.26 6.47 -2.62
C THR A 226 -1.10 5.55 -3.51
N ILE A 227 -1.01 4.24 -3.25
CA ILE A 227 -1.83 3.20 -3.87
C ILE A 227 -2.52 2.38 -2.78
N ARG A 228 -3.80 2.07 -2.96
CA ARG A 228 -4.56 1.12 -2.13
C ARG A 228 -5.22 0.11 -3.04
N GLN A 229 -5.29 -1.13 -2.59
CA GLN A 229 -5.90 -2.20 -3.36
C GLN A 229 -6.89 -2.94 -2.46
N ASP A 230 -8.09 -3.15 -2.96
CA ASP A 230 -9.09 -3.98 -2.34
C ASP A 230 -9.31 -5.21 -3.23
N VAL A 231 -9.45 -6.39 -2.63
CA VAL A 231 -9.56 -7.67 -3.36
C VAL A 231 -10.93 -8.27 -3.08
N ASN A 232 -11.72 -8.46 -4.14
CA ASN A 232 -13.02 -9.11 -4.10
C ASN A 232 -12.82 -10.59 -4.44
N ILE A 233 -13.25 -11.52 -3.59
CA ILE A 233 -12.98 -12.96 -3.74
C ILE A 233 -14.26 -13.75 -3.51
N SER A 234 -14.47 -14.78 -4.32
CA SER A 234 -15.56 -15.74 -4.20
C SER A 234 -15.16 -17.12 -4.72
N ILE A 235 -15.86 -18.15 -4.25
CA ILE A 235 -15.83 -19.51 -4.80
C ILE A 235 -17.28 -19.93 -5.15
N ALA A 236 -17.47 -20.95 -5.97
CA ALA A 236 -18.77 -21.31 -6.56
C ALA A 236 -19.89 -21.58 -5.52
N GLU A 237 -19.56 -22.27 -4.42
CA GLU A 237 -20.50 -22.53 -3.31
C GLU A 237 -20.42 -21.52 -2.16
N GLY A 238 -19.56 -20.50 -2.33
CA GLY A 238 -19.26 -19.51 -1.31
C GLY A 238 -20.04 -18.22 -1.48
N ALA A 239 -19.40 -17.11 -1.13
CA ALA A 239 -19.98 -15.78 -1.25
C ALA A 239 -18.93 -14.75 -1.69
N ARG A 240 -19.40 -13.62 -2.23
CA ARG A 240 -18.54 -12.48 -2.53
C ARG A 240 -18.10 -11.81 -1.23
N VAL A 241 -16.78 -11.73 -1.05
CA VAL A 241 -16.15 -11.10 0.11
C VAL A 241 -15.14 -10.07 -0.37
N GLU A 242 -15.22 -8.87 0.19
CA GLU A 242 -14.31 -7.76 -0.13
C GLU A 242 -13.26 -7.65 0.99
N ILE A 243 -11.97 -7.75 0.66
CA ILE A 243 -10.87 -7.55 1.61
C ILE A 243 -10.24 -6.19 1.33
N LYS A 244 -10.40 -5.25 2.27
CA LYS A 244 -9.89 -3.89 2.15
C LYS A 244 -8.49 -3.69 2.70
N GLY A 245 -7.78 -2.75 2.08
CA GLY A 245 -6.55 -2.17 2.62
C GLY A 245 -5.29 -2.96 2.32
N VAL A 246 -5.22 -3.61 1.15
CA VAL A 246 -4.04 -4.32 0.68
C VAL A 246 -3.04 -3.31 0.12
N GLN A 247 -1.96 -3.07 0.87
CA GLN A 247 -0.90 -2.14 0.46
C GLN A 247 0.25 -2.84 -0.26
N GLU A 248 0.59 -4.06 0.16
CA GLU A 248 1.72 -4.82 -0.35
C GLU A 248 1.27 -5.78 -1.45
N LEU A 249 1.87 -5.64 -2.63
CA LEU A 249 1.58 -6.45 -3.80
C LEU A 249 1.83 -7.95 -3.56
N ASP A 250 2.89 -8.27 -2.82
CA ASP A 250 3.27 -9.64 -2.48
C ASP A 250 2.22 -10.34 -1.60
N LEU A 251 1.37 -9.59 -0.89
CA LEU A 251 0.32 -10.15 -0.04
C LEU A 251 -0.95 -10.51 -0.82
N ILE A 252 -1.17 -9.99 -2.03
CA ILE A 252 -2.40 -10.24 -2.80
C ILE A 252 -2.60 -11.75 -3.00
N GLU A 253 -1.55 -12.46 -3.40
CA GLU A 253 -1.61 -13.91 -3.59
C GLU A 253 -2.01 -14.62 -2.29
N THR A 254 -1.37 -14.26 -1.18
CA THR A 254 -1.64 -14.84 0.15
C THR A 254 -3.07 -14.60 0.60
N ILE A 255 -3.59 -13.40 0.37
CA ILE A 255 -4.96 -13.01 0.73
C ILE A 255 -5.99 -13.85 -0.03
N VAL A 256 -5.78 -14.05 -1.34
CA VAL A 256 -6.67 -14.88 -2.16
C VAL A 256 -6.64 -16.34 -1.68
N VAL A 257 -5.45 -16.88 -1.38
CA VAL A 257 -5.31 -18.24 -0.82
C VAL A 257 -6.07 -18.37 0.50
N TYR A 258 -5.87 -17.45 1.44
CA TYR A 258 -6.45 -17.55 2.77
C TYR A 258 -7.94 -17.28 2.78
N GLU A 259 -8.45 -16.42 1.92
CA GLU A 259 -9.89 -16.23 1.79
C GLU A 259 -10.55 -17.46 1.16
N ALA A 260 -9.98 -18.03 0.09
CA ALA A 260 -10.49 -19.27 -0.49
C ALA A 260 -10.49 -20.42 0.53
N LEU A 261 -9.41 -20.56 1.30
CA LEU A 261 -9.33 -21.54 2.40
C LEU A 261 -10.41 -21.29 3.46
N ARG A 262 -10.60 -20.04 3.89
CA ARG A 262 -11.63 -19.67 4.86
C ARG A 262 -13.01 -20.10 4.37
N GLN A 263 -13.30 -19.81 3.11
CA GLN A 263 -14.58 -20.16 2.52
C GLN A 263 -14.80 -21.67 2.49
N VAL A 264 -13.81 -22.43 2.02
CA VAL A 264 -13.86 -23.91 2.02
C VAL A 264 -14.09 -24.46 3.43
N ARG A 265 -13.34 -23.99 4.44
CA ARG A 265 -13.48 -24.45 5.83
C ARG A 265 -14.84 -24.10 6.44
N LEU A 266 -15.38 -22.92 6.13
CA LEU A 266 -16.73 -22.55 6.58
C LEU A 266 -17.81 -23.42 5.94
N LEU A 267 -17.64 -23.84 4.68
CA LEU A 267 -18.56 -24.78 4.03
C LEU A 267 -18.47 -26.18 4.64
N GLU A 268 -17.27 -26.67 4.96
CA GLU A 268 -17.08 -27.94 5.68
C GLU A 268 -17.77 -27.91 7.05
N ILE A 269 -17.62 -26.82 7.80
CA ILE A 269 -18.31 -26.59 9.07
C ILE A 269 -19.83 -26.58 8.85
N ARG A 270 -20.34 -25.86 7.84
CA ARG A 270 -21.77 -25.83 7.50
C ARG A 270 -22.33 -27.23 7.28
N GLU A 271 -21.65 -28.06 6.49
CA GLU A 271 -22.13 -29.41 6.20
C GLU A 271 -22.13 -30.31 7.43
N GLU A 272 -21.12 -30.19 8.30
CA GLU A 272 -21.11 -30.92 9.57
C GLU A 272 -22.20 -30.42 10.54
N LEU A 273 -22.45 -29.11 10.61
CA LEU A 273 -23.56 -28.53 11.38
C LEU A 273 -24.92 -29.04 10.89
N LYS A 274 -25.14 -29.08 9.57
CA LYS A 274 -26.37 -29.64 8.98
C LYS A 274 -26.54 -31.12 9.31
N LYS A 275 -25.47 -31.90 9.23
CA LYS A 275 -25.47 -33.33 9.55
C LYS A 275 -25.82 -33.58 11.02
N ARG A 276 -25.39 -32.70 11.93
CA ARG A 276 -25.72 -32.75 13.37
C ARG A 276 -27.11 -32.22 13.71
N GLY A 277 -27.84 -31.65 12.74
CA GLY A 277 -29.10 -30.95 13.02
C GLY A 277 -28.90 -29.76 13.96
N ALA A 278 -27.77 -29.07 13.83
CA ALA A 278 -27.37 -27.99 14.72
C ALA A 278 -28.36 -26.82 14.70
N THR A 279 -28.52 -26.18 15.86
CA THR A 279 -29.41 -25.02 16.04
C THR A 279 -28.81 -24.02 17.01
N VAL A 280 -29.16 -22.74 16.85
CA VAL A 280 -28.83 -21.68 17.80
C VAL A 280 -29.95 -21.56 18.82
N GLY A 281 -29.61 -21.68 20.11
CA GLY A 281 -30.55 -21.60 21.23
C GLY A 281 -30.79 -20.17 21.72
N GLU A 282 -31.52 -20.05 22.83
CA GLU A 282 -31.80 -18.75 23.45
C GLU A 282 -30.65 -18.29 24.36
N THR A 283 -30.55 -16.97 24.53
CA THR A 283 -29.62 -16.34 25.45
C THR A 283 -30.05 -16.52 26.91
N MET A 284 -29.11 -16.86 27.78
CA MET A 284 -29.34 -17.07 29.22
C MET A 284 -28.38 -16.24 30.08
N ASP A 285 -28.83 -15.75 31.23
CA ASP A 285 -27.98 -15.07 32.21
C ASP A 285 -27.31 -16.11 33.13
N VAL A 286 -25.99 -16.24 33.02
CA VAL A 286 -25.18 -17.22 33.74
C VAL A 286 -24.24 -16.56 34.76
N THR A 287 -24.51 -15.30 35.12
CA THR A 287 -23.65 -14.49 36.01
C THR A 287 -23.35 -15.21 37.33
N HIS A 288 -24.36 -15.87 37.91
CA HIS A 288 -24.27 -16.58 39.19
C HIS A 288 -23.23 -17.71 39.21
N ILE A 289 -22.92 -18.32 38.04
CA ILE A 289 -21.93 -19.40 37.93
C ILE A 289 -20.52 -18.87 38.15
N PHE A 290 -20.27 -17.61 37.78
CA PHE A 290 -18.94 -16.99 37.76
C PHE A 290 -18.70 -16.02 38.93
N GLU A 291 -19.57 -15.98 39.95
CA GLU A 291 -19.43 -15.06 41.10
C GLU A 291 -18.11 -15.22 41.84
N SER A 292 -17.60 -16.46 41.92
CA SER A 292 -16.34 -16.80 42.58
C SER A 292 -15.20 -17.10 41.60
N THR A 293 -15.32 -16.66 40.34
CA THR A 293 -14.33 -16.97 39.31
C THR A 293 -12.96 -16.36 39.58
N GLU A 294 -11.91 -17.08 39.19
CA GLU A 294 -10.53 -16.58 39.18
C GLU A 294 -10.20 -15.82 37.90
N SER A 295 -11.06 -15.87 36.88
CA SER A 295 -10.87 -15.11 35.64
C SER A 295 -10.95 -13.61 35.88
N ALA A 296 -9.80 -12.92 35.78
CA ALA A 296 -9.71 -11.48 36.00
C ALA A 296 -10.53 -10.64 35.00
N VAL A 297 -10.88 -11.21 33.84
CA VAL A 297 -11.73 -10.57 32.83
C VAL A 297 -13.18 -10.63 33.28
N ILE A 298 -13.70 -11.83 33.55
CA ILE A 298 -15.10 -12.04 33.95
C ILE A 298 -15.37 -11.36 35.30
N LYS A 299 -14.45 -11.48 36.28
CA LYS A 299 -14.57 -10.85 37.60
C LYS A 299 -14.73 -9.33 37.53
N ARG A 300 -14.04 -8.67 36.58
CA ARG A 300 -14.20 -7.23 36.34
C ARG A 300 -15.56 -6.90 35.75
N ALA A 301 -16.02 -7.69 34.77
CA ALA A 301 -17.30 -7.49 34.11
C ALA A 301 -18.49 -7.62 35.09
N ILE A 302 -18.53 -8.67 35.91
CA ILE A 302 -19.66 -8.95 36.82
C ILE A 302 -19.80 -7.93 37.96
N THR A 303 -18.77 -7.11 38.25
CA THR A 303 -18.86 -6.08 39.30
C THR A 303 -19.94 -5.03 39.00
N LYS A 304 -20.21 -4.76 37.70
CA LYS A 304 -21.21 -3.78 37.25
C LYS A 304 -22.09 -4.29 36.08
N GLY A 305 -21.84 -5.50 35.63
CA GLY A 305 -22.44 -6.07 34.43
C GLY A 305 -22.96 -7.49 34.67
N CYS A 306 -22.94 -8.30 33.63
CA CYS A 306 -23.43 -9.68 33.66
C CYS A 306 -22.58 -10.59 32.77
N VAL A 307 -22.81 -11.89 32.89
CA VAL A 307 -22.33 -12.90 31.93
C VAL A 307 -23.55 -13.49 31.24
N LEU A 308 -23.64 -13.30 29.93
CA LEU A 308 -24.67 -13.92 29.09
C LEU A 308 -24.07 -15.10 28.34
N ALA A 309 -24.84 -16.18 28.22
CA ALA A 309 -24.48 -17.39 27.51
C ALA A 309 -25.44 -17.67 26.36
N LEU A 310 -24.90 -18.22 25.28
CA LEU A 310 -25.64 -18.70 24.12
C LEU A 310 -25.36 -20.18 23.91
N HIS A 311 -26.43 -20.98 23.87
CA HIS A 311 -26.34 -22.41 23.59
C HIS A 311 -26.24 -22.68 22.10
N LEU A 312 -25.11 -23.19 21.64
CA LEU A 312 -24.88 -23.56 20.25
C LEU A 312 -24.94 -25.09 20.12
N ARG A 313 -26.13 -25.61 19.82
CA ARG A 313 -26.38 -27.06 19.74
C ARG A 313 -25.71 -27.66 18.52
N GLY A 314 -24.91 -28.71 18.69
CA GLY A 314 -24.14 -29.37 17.62
C GLY A 314 -22.86 -28.64 17.18
N PHE A 315 -22.53 -27.48 17.77
CA PHE A 315 -21.34 -26.69 17.43
C PHE A 315 -20.05 -27.14 18.14
N GLY A 316 -20.11 -28.14 19.03
CA GLY A 316 -18.96 -28.62 19.80
C GLY A 316 -17.80 -29.06 18.92
N GLY A 317 -16.62 -28.51 19.22
CA GLY A 317 -15.38 -28.70 18.44
C GLY A 317 -15.32 -27.91 17.12
N LEU A 318 -16.42 -27.33 16.64
CA LEU A 318 -16.48 -26.56 15.39
C LEU A 318 -16.23 -25.06 15.63
N VAL A 319 -16.57 -24.53 16.81
CA VAL A 319 -16.27 -23.13 17.16
C VAL A 319 -14.76 -22.94 17.30
N GLY A 320 -14.07 -23.93 17.89
CA GLY A 320 -12.61 -23.96 17.98
C GLY A 320 -11.88 -24.38 16.69
N ALA A 321 -12.59 -24.75 15.62
CA ALA A 321 -11.97 -25.22 14.38
C ALA A 321 -11.31 -24.07 13.61
N GLU A 322 -10.09 -24.30 13.14
CA GLU A 322 -9.30 -23.34 12.37
C GLU A 322 -9.86 -23.18 10.95
N ILE A 323 -10.12 -21.94 10.55
CA ILE A 323 -10.64 -21.56 9.22
C ILE A 323 -9.60 -20.82 8.38
N GLN A 324 -8.65 -20.15 9.02
CA GLN A 324 -7.47 -19.51 8.45
C GLN A 324 -6.33 -19.67 9.45
N PRO A 325 -5.06 -19.50 9.05
CA PRO A 325 -3.95 -19.49 10.00
C PRO A 325 -4.25 -18.59 11.20
N ASP A 326 -4.19 -19.18 12.40
CA ASP A 326 -4.47 -18.53 13.69
C ASP A 326 -5.86 -17.89 13.85
N ARG A 327 -6.84 -18.23 12.99
CA ARG A 327 -8.25 -17.83 13.14
C ARG A 327 -9.21 -19.00 13.04
N ARG A 328 -10.26 -18.94 13.86
CA ARG A 328 -11.26 -19.99 14.05
C ARG A 328 -12.66 -19.48 13.76
N LEU A 329 -13.66 -20.37 13.72
CA LEU A 329 -15.06 -19.93 13.70
C LEU A 329 -15.38 -19.03 14.91
N GLY A 330 -14.85 -19.35 16.08
CA GLY A 330 -14.95 -18.51 17.29
C GLY A 330 -14.37 -17.11 17.10
N SER A 331 -13.34 -16.95 16.26
CA SER A 331 -12.80 -15.64 15.89
C SER A 331 -13.81 -14.83 15.07
N GLU A 332 -14.58 -15.45 14.17
CA GLU A 332 -15.66 -14.78 13.41
C GLU A 332 -16.80 -14.30 14.34
N LEU A 333 -17.19 -15.14 15.30
CA LEU A 333 -18.19 -14.77 16.32
C LEU A 333 -17.67 -13.60 17.19
N SER A 334 -16.40 -13.67 17.60
CA SER A 334 -15.73 -12.63 18.39
C SER A 334 -15.64 -11.30 17.64
N ASP A 335 -15.34 -11.30 16.34
CA ASP A 335 -15.26 -10.07 15.54
C ASP A 335 -16.61 -9.37 15.40
N ARG A 336 -17.71 -10.13 15.33
CA ARG A 336 -19.08 -9.59 15.33
C ARG A 336 -19.44 -9.02 16.71
N ALA A 337 -19.14 -9.76 17.78
CA ALA A 337 -19.38 -9.30 19.15
C ALA A 337 -18.67 -7.96 19.45
N LYS A 338 -17.39 -7.81 19.04
CA LYS A 338 -16.61 -6.59 19.28
C LYS A 338 -17.24 -5.32 18.70
N LYS A 339 -18.16 -5.41 17.73
CA LYS A 339 -18.90 -4.24 17.22
C LYS A 339 -19.86 -3.63 18.22
N ALA A 340 -20.32 -4.41 19.19
CA ALA A 340 -21.09 -3.93 20.35
C ALA A 340 -20.21 -3.27 21.44
N GLY A 341 -18.89 -3.18 21.22
CA GLY A 341 -17.95 -2.54 22.14
C GLY A 341 -17.44 -3.44 23.27
N VAL A 342 -17.65 -4.76 23.18
CA VAL A 342 -17.04 -5.75 24.09
C VAL A 342 -15.63 -6.13 23.65
N GLY A 343 -14.82 -6.68 24.56
CA GLY A 343 -13.45 -7.14 24.23
C GLY A 343 -13.38 -8.40 23.35
N GLY A 344 -14.44 -9.21 23.34
CA GLY A 344 -14.53 -10.49 22.64
C GLY A 344 -15.51 -11.43 23.33
N ILE A 345 -15.41 -12.73 23.03
CA ILE A 345 -16.21 -13.80 23.63
C ILE A 345 -15.31 -14.87 24.24
N PHE A 346 -15.85 -15.71 25.12
CA PHE A 346 -15.28 -17.02 25.43
C PHE A 346 -16.20 -18.11 24.91
N HIS A 347 -15.68 -19.30 24.65
CA HIS A 347 -16.51 -20.45 24.29
C HIS A 347 -15.93 -21.78 24.77
N THR A 348 -16.78 -22.78 24.97
CA THR A 348 -16.37 -24.05 25.61
C THR A 348 -15.34 -24.86 24.82
N ASP A 349 -15.16 -24.65 23.51
CA ASP A 349 -14.07 -25.31 22.78
C ASP A 349 -12.67 -24.78 23.15
N GLU A 350 -12.58 -23.60 23.77
CA GLU A 350 -11.34 -22.98 24.25
C GLU A 350 -11.20 -22.99 25.78
N LEU A 351 -12.24 -23.44 26.49
CA LEU A 351 -12.25 -23.54 27.94
C LEU A 351 -12.09 -25.00 28.38
N PRO A 352 -11.38 -25.31 29.48
CA PRO A 352 -10.87 -24.39 30.51
C PRO A 352 -9.62 -23.60 30.08
N ALA A 353 -9.66 -22.28 30.27
CA ALA A 353 -8.54 -21.36 30.05
C ALA A 353 -8.84 -20.00 30.71
N TYR A 354 -7.87 -19.07 30.68
CA TYR A 354 -8.07 -17.67 31.11
C TYR A 354 -8.58 -17.49 32.56
N GLY A 355 -8.23 -18.43 33.45
CA GLY A 355 -8.68 -18.44 34.85
C GLY A 355 -10.09 -18.99 35.07
N VAL A 356 -10.72 -19.58 34.04
CA VAL A 356 -11.95 -20.37 34.15
C VAL A 356 -11.58 -21.84 34.34
N THR A 357 -12.14 -22.45 35.38
CA THR A 357 -11.88 -23.83 35.83
C THR A 357 -12.79 -24.85 35.14
N ASP A 358 -12.39 -26.12 35.13
CA ASP A 358 -13.23 -27.23 34.66
C ASP A 358 -14.57 -27.32 35.40
N ALA A 359 -14.58 -27.00 36.70
CA ALA A 359 -15.80 -27.00 37.51
C ALA A 359 -16.79 -25.93 37.04
N GLU A 360 -16.30 -24.73 36.70
CA GLU A 360 -17.15 -23.65 36.14
C GLU A 360 -17.65 -24.02 34.74
N VAL A 361 -16.81 -24.62 33.89
CA VAL A 361 -17.21 -25.10 32.55
C VAL A 361 -18.29 -26.18 32.67
N GLY A 362 -18.14 -27.13 33.61
CA GLY A 362 -19.14 -28.15 33.90
C GLY A 362 -20.46 -27.54 34.36
N ALA A 363 -20.42 -26.63 35.35
CA ALA A 363 -21.61 -25.94 35.84
C ALA A 363 -22.31 -25.11 34.74
N LEU A 364 -21.55 -24.45 33.86
CA LEU A 364 -22.09 -23.74 32.71
C LEU A 364 -22.83 -24.67 31.74
N ARG A 365 -22.20 -25.80 31.39
CA ARG A 365 -22.80 -26.80 30.49
C ARG A 365 -24.08 -27.39 31.09
N ASP A 366 -24.05 -27.74 32.38
CA ASP A 366 -25.21 -28.30 33.08
C ASP A 366 -26.37 -27.29 33.16
N PHE A 367 -26.07 -26.03 33.45
CA PHE A 367 -27.10 -24.98 33.58
C PHE A 367 -27.79 -24.69 32.24
N VAL A 368 -27.01 -24.59 31.16
CA VAL A 368 -27.52 -24.33 29.81
C VAL A 368 -28.17 -25.58 29.19
N GLY A 369 -27.87 -26.77 29.73
CA GLY A 369 -28.32 -28.05 29.20
C GLY A 369 -27.57 -28.45 27.92
N ALA A 370 -26.26 -28.18 27.89
CA ALA A 370 -25.39 -28.45 26.75
C ALA A 370 -24.77 -29.85 26.78
N GLU A 371 -24.99 -30.62 25.72
CA GLU A 371 -24.43 -31.96 25.54
C GLU A 371 -22.98 -31.93 25.05
N ALA A 372 -22.32 -33.09 24.97
CA ALA A 372 -20.91 -33.18 24.57
C ALA A 372 -20.63 -32.61 23.17
N GLU A 373 -21.58 -32.74 22.24
CA GLU A 373 -21.49 -32.21 20.88
C GLU A 373 -21.91 -30.74 20.75
N ASP A 374 -22.28 -30.10 21.87
CA ASP A 374 -22.67 -28.69 21.91
C ASP A 374 -21.50 -27.79 22.31
N CYS A 375 -21.61 -26.51 21.95
CA CYS A 375 -20.73 -25.46 22.44
C CYS A 375 -21.55 -24.39 23.16
N VAL A 376 -20.97 -23.76 24.18
CA VAL A 376 -21.57 -22.60 24.85
C VAL A 376 -20.65 -21.41 24.66
N ALA A 377 -21.15 -20.35 24.03
CA ALA A 377 -20.45 -19.07 23.90
C ALA A 377 -20.91 -18.12 25.01
N ILE A 378 -19.99 -17.40 25.65
CA ILE A 378 -20.31 -16.43 26.71
C ILE A 378 -19.71 -15.06 26.43
N VAL A 379 -20.44 -14.02 26.83
CA VAL A 379 -20.01 -12.63 26.80
C VAL A 379 -20.14 -12.04 28.20
N ALA A 380 -19.08 -11.40 28.68
CA ALA A 380 -19.02 -10.77 29.99
C ALA A 380 -18.71 -9.26 29.84
N ASP A 381 -19.72 -8.42 30.02
CA ASP A 381 -19.60 -6.95 29.96
C ASP A 381 -20.80 -6.29 30.68
N LEU A 382 -20.96 -4.96 30.57
CA LEU A 382 -22.17 -4.23 30.92
C LEU A 382 -23.38 -4.82 30.19
N ARG A 383 -24.53 -4.86 30.86
CA ARG A 383 -25.71 -5.60 30.38
C ARG A 383 -26.15 -5.25 28.96
N ASP A 384 -26.20 -3.97 28.62
CA ASP A 384 -26.59 -3.51 27.28
C ASP A 384 -25.58 -3.97 26.21
N ARG A 385 -24.27 -3.80 26.47
CA ARG A 385 -23.21 -4.26 25.56
C ARG A 385 -23.16 -5.77 25.42
N ALA A 386 -23.34 -6.50 26.52
CA ALA A 386 -23.36 -7.95 26.53
C ALA A 386 -24.57 -8.49 25.75
N ALA A 387 -25.74 -7.84 25.85
CA ALA A 387 -26.93 -8.18 25.10
C ALA A 387 -26.75 -7.96 23.60
N ASP A 388 -26.28 -6.78 23.19
CA ASP A 388 -25.99 -6.47 21.78
C ASP A 388 -24.92 -7.42 21.20
N ALA A 389 -23.89 -7.75 21.98
CA ALA A 389 -22.81 -8.64 21.57
C ALA A 389 -23.27 -10.10 21.41
N ILE A 390 -24.04 -10.64 22.35
CA ILE A 390 -24.49 -12.03 22.28
C ILE A 390 -25.55 -12.22 21.18
N GLU A 391 -26.35 -11.20 20.89
CA GLU A 391 -27.22 -11.17 19.72
C GLU A 391 -26.41 -11.23 18.42
N ALA A 392 -25.35 -10.42 18.28
CA ALA A 392 -24.47 -10.47 17.11
C ALA A 392 -23.74 -11.83 16.95
N VAL A 393 -23.41 -12.50 18.06
CA VAL A 393 -22.89 -13.88 18.06
C VAL A 393 -23.95 -14.85 17.57
N SER A 394 -25.20 -14.71 18.04
CA SER A 394 -26.34 -15.51 17.61
C SER A 394 -26.57 -15.40 16.11
N GLU A 395 -26.66 -14.18 15.59
CA GLU A 395 -26.84 -13.93 14.15
C GLU A 395 -25.72 -14.58 13.31
N ARG A 396 -24.46 -14.45 13.75
CA ARG A 396 -23.33 -15.06 13.02
C ARG A 396 -23.32 -16.57 13.12
N ALA A 397 -23.73 -17.15 14.24
CA ALA A 397 -23.89 -18.59 14.40
C ALA A 397 -25.01 -19.14 13.50
N GLU A 398 -26.12 -18.42 13.36
CA GLU A 398 -27.19 -18.74 12.41
C GLU A 398 -26.68 -18.70 10.96
N GLN A 399 -25.89 -17.68 10.61
CA GLN A 399 -25.26 -17.62 9.29
C GLN A 399 -24.34 -18.81 9.02
N ALA A 400 -23.66 -19.37 10.03
CA ALA A 400 -22.81 -20.55 9.88
C ALA A 400 -23.62 -21.81 9.48
N LEU A 401 -24.92 -21.88 9.81
CA LEU A 401 -25.82 -22.95 9.38
C LEU A 401 -26.20 -22.81 7.90
N ILE A 402 -26.19 -21.58 7.37
CA ILE A 402 -26.59 -21.24 6.00
C ILE A 402 -25.40 -21.34 5.04
N GLY A 403 -24.26 -20.73 5.39
CA GLY A 403 -23.07 -20.70 4.55
C GLY A 403 -22.17 -19.51 4.85
N ILE A 404 -21.66 -18.90 3.78
CA ILE A 404 -20.69 -17.81 3.89
C ILE A 404 -21.45 -16.48 3.77
N PRO A 405 -21.35 -15.58 4.75
CA PRO A 405 -21.96 -14.26 4.63
C PRO A 405 -21.18 -13.38 3.64
N GLU A 406 -21.91 -12.59 2.84
CA GLU A 406 -21.32 -11.49 2.08
C GLU A 406 -20.93 -10.36 3.04
N GLU A 407 -19.66 -9.96 3.02
CA GLU A 407 -19.12 -9.00 3.96
C GLU A 407 -17.87 -8.33 3.44
N THR A 408 -17.62 -7.13 3.96
CA THR A 408 -16.33 -6.46 3.87
C THR A 408 -15.48 -6.86 5.07
N ARG A 409 -14.23 -7.19 4.81
CA ARG A 409 -13.24 -7.60 5.78
C ARG A 409 -12.04 -6.66 5.71
N LYS A 410 -11.38 -6.47 6.86
CA LYS A 410 -10.11 -5.75 6.93
C LYS A 410 -8.96 -6.75 6.87
N MET A 411 -7.90 -6.40 6.15
CA MET A 411 -6.65 -7.13 6.18
C MET A 411 -6.00 -7.02 7.57
N LEU A 412 -5.53 -8.14 8.11
CA LEU A 412 -4.63 -8.24 9.26
C LEU A 412 -3.21 -8.50 8.75
N PRO A 413 -2.17 -8.39 9.61
CA PRO A 413 -0.83 -8.82 9.24
C PRO A 413 -0.82 -10.24 8.65
N ASP A 414 0.14 -10.50 7.76
CA ASP A 414 0.38 -11.80 7.12
C ASP A 414 -0.72 -12.29 6.16
N GLY A 415 -1.66 -11.42 5.75
CA GLY A 415 -2.67 -11.71 4.73
C GLY A 415 -3.96 -12.38 5.25
N VAL A 416 -4.08 -12.55 6.56
CA VAL A 416 -5.33 -13.01 7.21
C VAL A 416 -6.35 -11.86 7.23
N SER A 417 -7.65 -12.15 7.33
CA SER A 417 -8.69 -11.11 7.32
C SER A 417 -9.63 -11.23 8.51
N ALA A 418 -10.20 -10.11 8.97
CA ALA A 418 -11.20 -10.05 10.02
C ALA A 418 -12.44 -9.30 9.55
N TYR A 419 -13.60 -9.64 10.11
CA TYR A 419 -14.85 -8.94 9.78
C TYR A 419 -14.73 -7.44 10.03
N LEU A 420 -15.16 -6.63 9.07
CA LEU A 420 -15.21 -5.18 9.20
C LEU A 420 -16.64 -4.67 9.24
N ARG A 421 -17.47 -5.00 8.25
CA ARG A 421 -18.86 -4.56 8.11
C ARG A 421 -19.58 -5.39 7.04
N PRO A 422 -20.92 -5.34 6.94
CA PRO A 422 -21.64 -5.97 5.83
C PRO A 422 -21.22 -5.32 4.51
N LEU A 423 -21.35 -6.05 3.40
CA LEU A 423 -21.03 -5.52 2.08
C LEU A 423 -21.93 -4.28 1.80
N PRO A 424 -21.36 -3.14 1.36
CA PRO A 424 -22.13 -1.95 1.02
C PRO A 424 -23.20 -2.21 -0.06
N GLY A 425 -24.35 -1.54 0.04
CA GLY A 425 -25.39 -1.58 -0.99
C GLY A 425 -25.16 -0.58 -2.13
N ALA A 426 -25.91 -0.75 -3.22
CA ALA A 426 -25.81 0.10 -4.42
C ALA A 426 -26.30 1.56 -4.24
N ALA A 427 -27.10 1.84 -3.20
CA ALA A 427 -27.81 3.11 -3.02
C ALA A 427 -26.99 4.16 -2.24
N ARG A 428 -25.85 4.61 -2.79
CA ARG A 428 -24.94 5.58 -2.12
C ARG A 428 -24.54 6.81 -2.93
N MET A 429 -25.03 6.96 -4.16
CA MET A 429 -24.61 8.02 -5.08
C MET A 429 -25.74 9.00 -5.37
N TYR A 430 -25.44 10.29 -5.40
CA TYR A 430 -26.33 11.35 -5.88
C TYR A 430 -25.54 12.45 -6.63
N PRO A 431 -26.15 13.26 -7.50
CA PRO A 431 -25.41 14.22 -8.32
C PRO A 431 -24.68 15.32 -7.50
N GLU A 432 -23.43 15.66 -7.89
CA GLU A 432 -22.74 16.86 -7.42
C GLU A 432 -23.15 18.04 -8.29
N THR A 433 -24.06 18.88 -7.79
CA THR A 433 -24.62 19.99 -8.55
C THR A 433 -23.73 21.24 -8.60
N ASP A 434 -22.72 21.32 -7.75
CA ASP A 434 -21.82 22.47 -7.67
C ASP A 434 -20.75 22.46 -8.78
N VAL A 435 -20.46 21.28 -9.34
CA VAL A 435 -19.43 21.08 -10.38
C VAL A 435 -20.12 20.87 -11.74
N PRO A 436 -19.81 21.66 -12.78
CA PRO A 436 -20.36 21.46 -14.11
C PRO A 436 -19.82 20.18 -14.77
N PRO A 437 -20.61 19.51 -15.63
CA PRO A 437 -20.12 18.40 -16.45
C PRO A 437 -18.99 18.81 -17.39
N VAL A 438 -18.04 17.92 -17.64
CA VAL A 438 -16.88 18.19 -18.51
C VAL A 438 -16.89 17.27 -19.74
N PRO A 439 -17.00 17.80 -20.97
CA PRO A 439 -16.91 16.99 -22.18
C PRO A 439 -15.48 16.49 -22.39
N VAL A 440 -15.37 15.19 -22.64
CA VAL A 440 -14.10 14.50 -22.90
C VAL A 440 -14.09 13.73 -24.23
N SER A 441 -15.25 13.64 -24.89
CA SER A 441 -15.36 13.11 -26.26
C SER A 441 -14.43 13.87 -27.22
N GLY A 442 -13.56 13.14 -27.93
CA GLY A 442 -12.51 13.69 -28.81
C GLY A 442 -11.26 14.23 -28.10
N ARG A 443 -11.31 14.53 -26.80
CA ARG A 443 -10.13 14.92 -26.01
C ARG A 443 -9.14 13.77 -25.89
N ILE A 444 -9.66 12.56 -25.67
CA ILE A 444 -8.86 11.34 -25.51
C ILE A 444 -7.91 11.07 -26.68
N ASP A 445 -8.31 11.41 -27.91
CA ASP A 445 -7.53 11.14 -29.12
C ASP A 445 -6.20 11.89 -29.13
N GLY A 446 -6.18 13.08 -28.52
CA GLY A 446 -4.99 13.92 -28.36
C GLY A 446 -4.08 13.50 -27.20
N ILE A 447 -4.52 12.59 -26.32
CA ILE A 447 -3.74 12.17 -25.15
C ILE A 447 -2.62 11.23 -25.59
N PRO A 448 -1.33 11.55 -25.34
CA PRO A 448 -0.23 10.70 -25.75
C PRO A 448 -0.24 9.39 -24.94
N ILE A 449 0.06 8.29 -25.62
CA ILE A 449 0.30 6.99 -24.96
C ILE A 449 1.79 6.91 -24.64
N PRO A 450 2.20 6.88 -23.35
CA PRO A 450 3.59 6.71 -22.98
C PRO A 450 4.10 5.30 -23.29
N GLU A 451 5.40 5.16 -23.49
CA GLU A 451 6.07 3.85 -23.54
C GLU A 451 5.94 3.17 -22.17
N LEU A 452 5.50 1.90 -22.14
CA LEU A 452 5.36 1.15 -20.90
C LEU A 452 6.73 0.90 -20.25
N LEU A 453 6.78 0.79 -18.92
CA LEU A 453 8.03 0.51 -18.21
C LEU A 453 8.65 -0.84 -18.61
N SER A 454 7.82 -1.83 -18.95
CA SER A 454 8.26 -3.12 -19.50
C SER A 454 9.00 -2.94 -20.83
N ASP A 455 8.44 -2.11 -21.71
CA ASP A 455 9.00 -1.85 -23.04
C ASP A 455 10.28 -1.02 -22.92
N LYS A 456 10.29 -0.01 -22.03
CA LYS A 456 11.48 0.76 -21.67
C LYS A 456 12.60 -0.12 -21.17
N LYS A 457 12.29 -1.09 -20.29
CA LYS A 457 13.29 -2.03 -19.77
C LYS A 457 13.95 -2.79 -20.90
N ASP A 458 13.15 -3.39 -21.78
CA ASP A 458 13.65 -4.18 -22.91
C ASP A 458 14.41 -3.31 -23.91
N ARG A 459 14.01 -2.06 -24.10
CA ARG A 459 14.71 -1.07 -24.91
C ARG A 459 16.06 -0.70 -24.28
N TYR A 460 16.12 -0.42 -22.99
CA TYR A 460 17.36 -0.06 -22.30
C TYR A 460 18.40 -1.20 -22.31
N VAL A 461 17.97 -2.45 -22.20
CA VAL A 461 18.86 -3.61 -22.37
C VAL A 461 19.49 -3.61 -23.77
N ARG A 462 18.69 -3.30 -24.80
CA ARG A 462 19.14 -3.31 -26.20
C ARG A 462 19.95 -2.08 -26.62
N GLU A 463 19.50 -0.88 -26.24
CA GLU A 463 20.09 0.39 -26.68
C GLU A 463 21.30 0.81 -25.84
N TYR A 464 21.30 0.47 -24.55
CA TYR A 464 22.32 0.92 -23.60
C TYR A 464 23.21 -0.21 -23.05
N ASP A 465 23.04 -1.44 -23.57
CA ASP A 465 23.78 -2.65 -23.14
C ASP A 465 23.72 -2.87 -21.62
N LEU A 466 22.59 -2.51 -21.01
CA LEU A 466 22.36 -2.71 -19.58
C LEU A 466 22.00 -4.17 -19.31
N SER A 467 22.45 -4.69 -18.16
CA SER A 467 21.90 -5.95 -17.66
C SER A 467 20.42 -5.79 -17.30
N GLU A 468 19.66 -6.89 -17.36
CA GLU A 468 18.23 -6.88 -17.00
C GLU A 468 17.98 -6.31 -15.61
N ASP A 469 18.84 -6.63 -14.64
CA ASP A 469 18.76 -6.10 -13.27
C ASP A 469 18.96 -4.58 -13.21
N LEU A 470 19.93 -4.03 -13.94
CA LEU A 470 20.15 -2.57 -13.99
C LEU A 470 19.02 -1.85 -14.70
N ALA A 471 18.53 -2.40 -15.82
CA ALA A 471 17.39 -1.86 -16.55
C ALA A 471 16.13 -1.87 -15.68
N GLN A 472 15.83 -2.99 -15.01
CA GLN A 472 14.70 -3.11 -14.07
C GLN A 472 14.81 -2.11 -12.92
N LYS A 473 16.01 -1.94 -12.34
CA LYS A 473 16.23 -0.98 -11.26
C LYS A 473 15.92 0.45 -11.68
N ILE A 474 16.39 0.88 -12.85
CA ILE A 474 16.23 2.29 -13.25
C ILE A 474 14.80 2.62 -13.69
N VAL A 475 14.12 1.73 -14.43
CA VAL A 475 12.74 1.99 -14.91
C VAL A 475 11.72 2.10 -13.79
N TYR A 476 11.91 1.37 -12.68
CA TYR A 476 11.06 1.50 -11.49
C TYR A 476 11.55 2.54 -10.48
N SER A 477 12.71 3.17 -10.73
CA SER A 477 13.25 4.20 -9.84
C SER A 477 12.55 5.54 -10.02
N ARG A 478 12.63 6.40 -9.00
CA ARG A 478 12.24 7.82 -9.10
C ARG A 478 13.14 8.65 -10.03
N TYR A 479 14.29 8.11 -10.42
CA TYR A 479 15.26 8.79 -11.26
C TYR A 479 15.14 8.42 -12.74
N LEU A 480 14.04 7.77 -13.15
CA LEU A 480 13.80 7.40 -14.55
C LEU A 480 13.91 8.60 -15.50
N THR A 481 13.23 9.71 -15.17
CA THR A 481 13.25 10.92 -15.99
C THR A 481 14.66 11.51 -16.10
N VAL A 482 15.39 11.56 -14.98
CA VAL A 482 16.79 12.01 -14.93
C VAL A 482 17.68 11.12 -15.81
N PHE A 483 17.48 9.80 -15.75
CA PHE A 483 18.23 8.87 -16.58
C PHE A 483 17.95 9.07 -18.07
N ASP A 484 16.67 9.20 -18.46
CA ASP A 484 16.30 9.48 -19.85
C ASP A 484 16.91 10.81 -20.34
N GLU A 485 16.89 11.86 -19.51
CA GLU A 485 17.47 13.17 -19.84
C GLU A 485 18.99 13.10 -19.99
N VAL A 486 19.69 12.40 -19.09
CA VAL A 486 21.14 12.21 -19.15
C VAL A 486 21.53 11.43 -20.39
N MET A 487 20.88 10.29 -20.66
CA MET A 487 21.21 9.47 -21.84
C MET A 487 20.85 10.15 -23.16
N GLY A 488 19.84 11.03 -23.16
CA GLY A 488 19.47 11.84 -24.33
C GLY A 488 20.41 13.02 -24.61
N SER A 489 21.12 13.51 -23.59
CA SER A 489 21.89 14.77 -23.67
C SER A 489 23.40 14.57 -23.56
N VAL A 490 23.85 13.48 -22.94
CA VAL A 490 25.25 13.26 -22.55
C VAL A 490 25.69 11.85 -22.97
N SER A 491 26.86 11.76 -23.60
CA SER A 491 27.47 10.48 -23.98
C SER A 491 28.29 9.89 -22.83
N VAL A 492 27.62 9.18 -21.91
CA VAL A 492 28.23 8.55 -20.73
C VAL A 492 27.83 7.07 -20.60
N ASP A 493 28.63 6.26 -19.91
CA ASP A 493 28.31 4.85 -19.61
C ASP A 493 26.99 4.74 -18.85
N ALA A 494 25.98 4.13 -19.46
CA ALA A 494 24.65 4.01 -18.85
C ALA A 494 24.70 3.25 -17.51
N ALA A 495 25.53 2.23 -17.41
CA ALA A 495 25.64 1.44 -16.19
C ALA A 495 26.23 2.27 -15.03
N LEU A 496 27.12 3.22 -15.31
CA LEU A 496 27.61 4.20 -14.34
C LEU A 496 26.47 5.08 -13.84
N VAL A 497 25.68 5.66 -14.75
CA VAL A 497 24.53 6.52 -14.40
C VAL A 497 23.54 5.77 -13.51
N VAL A 498 23.15 4.55 -13.90
CA VAL A 498 22.22 3.71 -13.11
C VAL A 498 22.79 3.43 -11.72
N ARG A 499 24.06 3.00 -11.62
CA ARG A 499 24.70 2.72 -10.32
C ARG A 499 24.76 3.96 -9.44
N THR A 500 25.09 5.12 -10.01
CA THR A 500 25.14 6.38 -9.25
C THR A 500 23.76 6.73 -8.70
N LEU A 501 22.73 6.74 -9.55
CA LEU A 501 21.36 7.15 -9.17
C LEU A 501 20.69 6.17 -8.20
N THR A 502 20.95 4.86 -8.32
CA THR A 502 20.23 3.83 -7.55
C THR A 502 21.02 3.26 -6.37
N ALA A 503 22.34 3.09 -6.49
CA ALA A 503 23.19 2.51 -5.45
C ALA A 503 23.95 3.59 -4.68
N THR A 504 24.74 4.44 -5.36
CA THR A 504 25.61 5.42 -4.70
C THR A 504 24.83 6.41 -3.84
N LEU A 505 23.71 6.95 -4.34
CA LEU A 505 22.86 7.83 -3.53
C LEU A 505 22.27 7.10 -2.30
N THR A 506 21.97 5.81 -2.42
CA THR A 506 21.48 5.02 -1.30
C THR A 506 22.57 4.79 -0.24
N GLU A 507 23.79 4.53 -0.68
CA GLU A 507 24.97 4.37 0.19
C GLU A 507 25.30 5.67 0.93
N LEU A 508 25.36 6.79 0.21
CA LEU A 508 25.60 8.11 0.81
C LEU A 508 24.57 8.44 1.89
N ARG A 509 23.29 8.08 1.67
CA ARG A 509 22.23 8.27 2.67
C ARG A 509 22.47 7.43 3.93
N LYS A 510 22.91 6.18 3.76
CA LYS A 510 23.24 5.30 4.90
C LYS A 510 24.44 5.82 5.70
N ASP A 511 25.35 6.52 5.04
CA ASP A 511 26.49 7.21 5.66
C ASP A 511 26.12 8.55 6.32
N GLY A 512 24.83 8.92 6.34
CA GLY A 512 24.33 10.13 7.00
C GLY A 512 24.36 11.40 6.14
N VAL A 513 24.61 11.28 4.82
CA VAL A 513 24.63 12.43 3.91
C VAL A 513 23.20 12.85 3.55
N MET A 514 22.93 14.16 3.61
CA MET A 514 21.60 14.75 3.37
C MET A 514 21.33 14.96 1.86
N ILE A 515 20.85 13.91 1.20
CA ILE A 515 20.64 13.86 -0.27
C ILE A 515 19.30 14.50 -0.73
N GLY A 516 18.60 15.20 0.16
CA GLY A 516 17.24 15.71 -0.08
C GLY A 516 17.14 16.79 -1.16
N GLU A 517 18.24 17.43 -1.53
CA GLU A 517 18.24 18.70 -2.27
C GLU A 517 18.85 18.63 -3.67
N PHE A 518 19.13 17.41 -4.18
CA PHE A 518 19.63 17.28 -5.54
C PHE A 518 18.54 17.51 -6.58
N SER A 519 18.78 18.47 -7.46
CA SER A 519 17.97 18.71 -8.65
C SER A 519 18.43 17.85 -9.83
N ASP A 520 17.55 17.65 -10.81
CA ASP A 520 17.86 16.95 -12.06
C ASP A 520 19.06 17.60 -12.79
N ARG A 521 19.19 18.93 -12.67
CA ARG A 521 20.33 19.70 -13.22
C ARG A 521 21.67 19.30 -12.62
N HIS A 522 21.73 18.99 -11.33
CA HIS A 522 22.97 18.55 -10.70
C HIS A 522 23.47 17.24 -11.30
N PHE A 523 22.55 16.29 -11.59
CA PHE A 523 22.93 15.04 -12.22
C PHE A 523 23.38 15.26 -13.67
N LEU A 524 22.66 16.09 -14.42
CA LEU A 524 23.03 16.41 -15.80
C LEU A 524 24.43 17.06 -15.88
N GLU A 525 24.70 18.05 -15.03
CA GLU A 525 26.01 18.71 -14.96
C GLU A 525 27.12 17.73 -14.55
N LEU A 526 26.89 16.92 -13.51
CA LEU A 526 27.83 15.91 -13.04
C LEU A 526 28.22 14.94 -14.16
N PHE A 527 27.26 14.38 -14.87
CA PHE A 527 27.55 13.42 -15.94
C PHE A 527 28.16 14.10 -17.17
N SER A 528 27.84 15.37 -17.44
CA SER A 528 28.52 16.16 -18.48
C SER A 528 30.02 16.29 -18.19
N LEU A 529 30.40 16.62 -16.95
CA LEU A 529 31.81 16.73 -16.53
C LEU A 529 32.55 15.38 -16.57
N VAL A 530 31.83 14.26 -16.42
CA VAL A 530 32.41 12.93 -16.57
C VAL A 530 32.59 12.58 -18.05
N ALA A 531 31.62 12.94 -18.90
CA ALA A 531 31.65 12.64 -20.33
C ALA A 531 32.74 13.43 -21.09
N ASP A 532 33.02 14.66 -20.69
CA ASP A 532 34.09 15.49 -21.27
C ASP A 532 35.48 15.22 -20.66
N ASN A 533 35.57 14.29 -19.69
CA ASN A 533 36.77 13.93 -18.93
C ASN A 533 37.33 15.07 -18.05
N THR A 534 36.51 16.07 -17.69
CA THR A 534 36.88 17.07 -16.68
C THR A 534 36.94 16.46 -15.27
N VAL A 535 36.13 15.42 -15.02
CA VAL A 535 36.08 14.68 -13.76
C VAL A 535 36.20 13.18 -14.05
N ALA A 536 37.09 12.49 -13.35
CA ALA A 536 37.13 11.02 -13.42
C ALA A 536 35.93 10.40 -12.68
N LYS A 537 35.44 9.25 -13.14
CA LYS A 537 34.31 8.53 -12.53
C LYS A 537 34.49 8.24 -11.03
N GLU A 538 35.74 8.07 -10.58
CA GLU A 538 36.10 7.87 -9.17
C GLU A 538 35.79 9.09 -8.29
N GLY A 539 35.69 10.29 -8.87
CA GLY A 539 35.39 11.54 -8.19
C GLY A 539 33.91 11.78 -7.89
N ILE A 540 33.00 11.01 -8.51
CA ILE A 540 31.54 11.19 -8.39
C ILE A 540 31.07 11.17 -6.93
N ILE A 541 31.56 10.21 -6.13
CA ILE A 541 31.14 10.04 -4.73
C ILE A 541 31.53 11.26 -3.90
N ASP A 542 32.75 11.75 -4.09
CA ASP A 542 33.31 12.86 -3.31
C ASP A 542 32.62 14.18 -3.70
N ILE A 543 32.31 14.39 -4.99
CA ILE A 543 31.51 15.53 -5.45
C ILE A 543 30.10 15.50 -4.85
N LEU A 544 29.39 14.37 -4.94
CA LEU A 544 28.04 14.24 -4.40
C LEU A 544 28.00 14.46 -2.88
N ARG A 545 29.04 14.06 -2.14
CA ARG A 545 29.13 14.33 -0.69
C ARG A 545 29.17 15.82 -0.39
N VAL A 546 30.03 16.57 -1.08
CA VAL A 546 30.16 18.02 -0.82
C VAL A 546 28.97 18.79 -1.38
N LEU A 547 28.43 18.38 -2.52
CA LEU A 547 27.24 19.00 -3.10
C LEU A 547 26.01 18.85 -2.18
N ALA A 548 25.92 17.78 -1.38
CA ALA A 548 24.84 17.62 -0.41
C ALA A 548 24.82 18.71 0.66
N ASP A 549 25.99 19.25 1.02
CA ASP A 549 26.14 20.35 1.97
C ASP A 549 26.05 21.73 1.28
N GLN A 550 26.15 21.77 -0.05
CA GLN A 550 26.22 22.98 -0.86
C GLN A 550 25.32 22.89 -2.12
N PRO A 551 24.00 22.68 -1.96
CA PRO A 551 23.11 22.37 -3.08
C PRO A 551 22.90 23.53 -4.05
N ASP A 552 23.17 24.78 -3.64
CA ASP A 552 23.05 25.96 -4.51
C ASP A 552 24.27 26.16 -5.44
N HIS A 553 25.36 25.41 -5.23
CA HIS A 553 26.59 25.57 -6.00
C HIS A 553 26.59 24.73 -7.29
N PRO A 554 27.13 25.25 -8.41
CA PRO A 554 27.37 24.46 -9.61
C PRO A 554 28.30 23.28 -9.33
N VAL A 555 28.03 22.14 -9.95
CA VAL A 555 28.81 20.90 -9.74
C VAL A 555 30.27 21.11 -10.14
N ALA A 556 30.54 21.89 -11.19
CA ALA A 556 31.90 22.23 -11.61
C ALA A 556 32.68 22.98 -10.52
N ALA A 557 32.05 23.95 -9.86
CA ALA A 557 32.66 24.71 -8.78
C ALA A 557 32.95 23.83 -7.55
N VAL A 558 32.07 22.88 -7.26
CA VAL A 558 32.30 21.89 -6.20
C VAL A 558 33.50 21.01 -6.55
N ALA A 559 33.59 20.50 -7.77
CA ALA A 559 34.70 19.66 -8.23
C ALA A 559 36.07 20.39 -8.15
N GLU A 560 36.10 21.67 -8.51
CA GLU A 560 37.27 22.54 -8.35
C GLU A 560 37.65 22.72 -6.88
N SER A 561 36.68 22.98 -6.00
CA SER A 561 36.94 23.25 -4.57
C SER A 561 37.61 22.08 -3.83
N ILE A 562 37.34 20.86 -4.26
CA ILE A 562 37.92 19.62 -3.70
C ILE A 562 39.11 19.09 -4.50
N GLY A 563 39.52 19.80 -5.57
CA GLY A 563 40.67 19.43 -6.39
C GLY A 563 40.49 18.11 -7.15
N ILE A 564 39.27 17.77 -7.56
CA ILE A 564 38.92 16.54 -8.30
C ILE A 564 38.87 16.77 -9.82
N VAL A 565 39.24 17.96 -10.28
CA VAL A 565 39.42 18.25 -11.71
C VAL A 565 40.57 17.42 -12.28
N SER A 566 40.33 16.83 -13.44
CA SER A 566 41.31 16.03 -14.15
C SER A 566 42.52 16.86 -14.56
N VAL A 567 43.69 16.29 -14.27
CA VAL A 567 44.99 16.84 -14.67
C VAL A 567 45.45 16.18 -15.96
N ASP A 568 46.28 16.87 -16.73
CA ASP A 568 46.74 16.35 -18.01
C ASP A 568 47.59 15.06 -17.84
N GLU A 569 47.69 14.26 -18.90
CA GLU A 569 48.40 12.98 -18.86
C GLU A 569 49.88 13.16 -18.48
N THR A 570 50.49 14.30 -18.82
CA THR A 570 51.87 14.64 -18.47
C THR A 570 52.06 14.88 -16.97
N GLU A 571 51.17 15.62 -16.33
CA GLU A 571 51.16 15.87 -14.89
C GLU A 571 50.87 14.57 -14.12
N ILE A 572 49.94 13.73 -14.62
CA ILE A 572 49.69 12.40 -14.07
C ILE A 572 50.97 11.55 -14.13
N ALA A 573 51.66 11.55 -15.28
CA ALA A 573 52.89 10.80 -15.46
C ALA A 573 54.02 11.30 -14.57
N ASP A 574 54.14 12.61 -14.36
CA ASP A 574 55.13 13.22 -13.46
C ASP A 574 54.86 12.85 -12.00
N MET A 575 53.60 12.93 -11.55
CA MET A 575 53.22 12.51 -10.19
C MET A 575 53.48 11.02 -9.96
N ILE A 576 53.15 10.17 -10.94
CA ILE A 576 53.43 8.72 -10.87
C ILE A 576 54.94 8.46 -10.87
N ALA A 577 55.71 9.16 -11.71
CA ALA A 577 57.16 9.04 -11.74
C ALA A 577 57.78 9.41 -10.38
N MET A 578 57.30 10.47 -9.72
CA MET A 578 57.74 10.82 -8.36
C MET A 578 57.43 9.71 -7.35
N ILE A 579 56.27 9.05 -7.43
CA ILE A 579 55.92 7.93 -6.56
C ILE A 579 56.84 6.72 -6.79
N VAL A 580 57.13 6.41 -8.06
CA VAL A 580 58.02 5.30 -8.45
C VAL A 580 59.44 5.57 -7.97
N VAL A 581 59.97 6.78 -8.19
CA VAL A 581 61.31 7.19 -7.73
C VAL A 581 61.41 7.21 -6.20
N ALA A 582 60.41 7.76 -5.50
CA ALA A 582 60.39 7.79 -4.04
C ALA A 582 60.35 6.37 -3.41
N ARG A 583 60.00 5.35 -4.20
CA ARG A 583 59.95 3.94 -3.79
C ARG A 583 60.80 3.05 -4.68
N SER A 584 61.88 3.59 -5.25
CA SER A 584 62.77 2.88 -6.18
C SER A 584 63.33 1.58 -5.60
N ASP A 585 63.70 1.57 -4.32
CA ASP A 585 64.25 0.39 -3.65
C ASP A 585 63.21 -0.75 -3.59
N PHE A 586 61.94 -0.41 -3.33
CA PHE A 586 60.84 -1.37 -3.34
C PHE A 586 60.53 -1.88 -4.74
N VAL A 587 60.60 -1.00 -5.75
CA VAL A 587 60.41 -1.38 -7.16
C VAL A 587 61.52 -2.34 -7.61
N ARG A 588 62.78 -2.08 -7.25
CA ARG A 588 63.92 -2.95 -7.58
C ARG A 588 63.88 -4.29 -6.85
N GLU A 589 63.36 -4.33 -5.62
CA GLU A 589 63.20 -5.57 -4.84
C GLU A 589 62.09 -6.46 -5.43
N ARG A 590 60.95 -5.88 -5.83
CA ARG A 590 59.76 -6.63 -6.25
C ARG A 590 59.52 -6.70 -7.75
N GLY A 591 60.26 -5.95 -8.56
CA GLY A 591 60.07 -5.90 -10.01
C GLY A 591 58.65 -5.48 -10.39
N MET A 592 58.08 -6.15 -11.40
CA MET A 592 56.71 -5.86 -11.87
C MET A 592 55.62 -6.16 -10.83
N ASP A 593 55.90 -6.97 -9.80
CA ASP A 593 54.94 -7.25 -8.72
C ASP A 593 54.74 -6.02 -7.80
N ALA A 594 55.53 -4.96 -7.96
CA ALA A 594 55.35 -3.68 -7.28
C ALA A 594 54.10 -2.91 -7.78
N VAL A 595 53.56 -3.22 -8.96
CA VAL A 595 52.40 -2.52 -9.54
C VAL A 595 51.19 -2.54 -8.60
N GLY A 596 50.83 -3.70 -8.05
CA GLY A 596 49.66 -3.82 -7.17
C GLY A 596 49.76 -2.96 -5.90
N PRO A 597 50.84 -3.08 -5.09
CA PRO A 597 51.04 -2.25 -3.90
C PRO A 597 51.17 -0.75 -4.21
N LEU A 598 51.82 -0.37 -5.31
CA LEU A 598 51.97 1.04 -5.71
C LEU A 598 50.71 1.62 -6.32
N MET A 599 49.82 0.79 -6.88
CA MET A 599 48.51 1.22 -7.37
C MET A 599 47.70 1.85 -6.22
N GLY A 600 47.72 1.28 -5.01
CA GLY A 600 47.03 1.87 -3.86
C GLY A 600 47.54 3.27 -3.50
N VAL A 601 48.86 3.49 -3.62
CA VAL A 601 49.49 4.79 -3.33
C VAL A 601 49.21 5.80 -4.43
N ALA A 602 49.30 5.38 -5.70
CA ALA A 602 48.98 6.22 -6.84
C ALA A 602 47.51 6.64 -6.83
N MET A 603 46.59 5.70 -6.55
CA MET A 603 45.16 5.97 -6.42
C MET A 603 44.84 6.91 -5.25
N GLN A 604 45.59 6.87 -4.15
CA GLN A 604 45.42 7.83 -3.05
C GLN A 604 45.84 9.26 -3.45
N ASN A 605 46.94 9.41 -4.17
CA ASN A 605 47.46 10.73 -4.58
C ASN A 605 46.68 11.34 -5.75
N LEU A 606 46.15 10.49 -6.65
CA LEU A 606 45.40 10.88 -7.84
C LEU A 606 43.89 10.65 -7.69
N ARG A 607 43.40 10.51 -6.46
CA ARG A 607 41.98 10.22 -6.19
C ARG A 607 41.07 11.24 -6.86
N GLY A 608 40.18 10.77 -7.73
CA GLY A 608 39.23 11.59 -8.46
C GLY A 608 39.81 12.36 -9.67
N LYS A 609 41.13 12.45 -9.81
CA LYS A 609 41.80 13.22 -10.88
C LYS A 609 42.03 12.44 -12.16
N ALA A 610 42.15 11.11 -12.08
CA ALA A 610 42.43 10.27 -13.24
C ALA A 610 41.75 8.90 -13.13
N ASP A 611 41.35 8.34 -14.28
CA ASP A 611 40.77 6.99 -14.36
C ASP A 611 41.79 5.94 -13.92
N GLY A 612 41.36 4.97 -13.11
CA GLY A 612 42.24 3.90 -12.64
C GLY A 612 42.95 3.10 -13.74
N LYS A 613 42.35 2.95 -14.94
CA LYS A 613 43.00 2.30 -16.09
C LYS A 613 44.18 3.14 -16.61
N LEU A 614 44.03 4.45 -16.66
CA LEU A 614 45.09 5.36 -17.09
C LEU A 614 46.25 5.34 -16.09
N ILE A 615 45.94 5.44 -14.80
CA ILE A 615 46.93 5.35 -13.71
C ILE A 615 47.67 4.01 -13.79
N SER A 616 46.96 2.89 -13.95
CA SER A 616 47.56 1.55 -14.04
C SER A 616 48.49 1.41 -15.25
N ARG A 617 48.10 1.94 -16.41
CA ARG A 617 48.93 1.94 -17.63
C ARG A 617 50.24 2.70 -17.41
N ILE A 618 50.14 3.97 -16.98
CA ILE A 618 51.31 4.84 -16.78
C ILE A 618 52.22 4.29 -15.67
N LEU A 619 51.65 3.81 -14.56
CA LEU A 619 52.41 3.19 -13.48
C LEU A 619 53.20 1.96 -13.96
N THR A 620 52.57 1.12 -14.79
CA THR A 620 53.23 -0.06 -15.38
C THR A 620 54.39 0.34 -16.29
N GLU A 621 54.20 1.39 -17.10
CA GLU A 621 55.26 1.93 -17.98
C GLU A 621 56.42 2.51 -17.18
N LYS A 622 56.15 3.35 -16.18
CA LYS A 622 57.19 3.96 -15.33
C LYS A 622 57.96 2.95 -14.48
N ILE A 623 57.31 1.90 -13.99
CA ILE A 623 58.00 0.80 -13.30
C ILE A 623 58.92 0.05 -14.27
N ARG A 624 58.50 -0.19 -15.53
CA ARG A 624 59.37 -0.80 -16.54
C ARG A 624 60.58 0.08 -16.88
N GLU A 625 60.38 1.40 -16.97
CA GLU A 625 61.47 2.35 -17.22
C GLU A 625 62.49 2.38 -16.07
N GLU A 626 62.06 2.28 -14.80
CA GLU A 626 62.95 2.26 -13.63
C GLU A 626 63.70 0.91 -13.46
N LEU A 627 63.15 -0.17 -14.02
CA LEU A 627 63.77 -1.51 -14.00
C LEU A 627 64.68 -1.78 -15.21
N ALA A 628 64.62 -0.93 -16.24
CA ALA A 628 65.48 -0.98 -17.43
C ALA A 628 66.79 -0.24 -17.17
#